data_AF-A0A8S4NR02-F1
#
_entry.id   AF-A0A8S4NR02-F1
#
_cell.length_a   1.000
_cell.length_b   1.000
_cell.length_c   1.000
_cell.angle_alpha   90.00
_cell.angle_beta   90.00
_cell.angle_gamma   90.00
#
_symmetry.space_group_name_H-M   'P 1'
#
loop_
_entity.id
_entity.type
_entity.pdbx_description
1 polymer ?
#
loop_
_entity_poly.entity_id
_entity_poly.type
_entity_poly.pdbx_seq_one_letter_code
_entity_poly.pdbx_strand_id
1 'polypeptide(L)'
;MAVYIISIIFAGFITYTAWPGSSLFSWHPTLMTIAFALLMCQAVMVFSPYSIFKAADRKSKTQWHWIVMIAAMVTSGGGLATIVYNKYRNGASHFTTWHGLIGLITMIYMCCQSSGGTLLLYHNLVKKFVKLKDMKMYHATSGLFMYMLASASLVLGMYSSWFQAVVTGTSWYVCASCPGLLALFVMNQITTAYLPKPAQPRM
;
A
#
# COMPACT_ATOMS: atom_id res chain seq x y z
N MET A 1 11.84 -10.43 7.60
CA MET A 1 12.86 -9.37 7.77
C MET A 1 13.07 -8.54 6.51
N ALA A 2 13.36 -9.13 5.34
CA ALA A 2 13.62 -8.38 4.10
C ALA A 2 12.53 -7.33 3.73
N VAL A 3 11.24 -7.69 3.78
CA VAL A 3 10.13 -6.76 3.48
C VAL A 3 10.15 -5.48 4.32
N TYR A 4 10.51 -5.58 5.61
CA TYR A 4 10.60 -4.44 6.53
C TYR A 4 11.72 -3.49 6.09
N ILE A 5 12.90 -4.06 5.87
CA ILE A 5 14.09 -3.32 5.46
C ILE A 5 13.86 -2.63 4.11
N ILE A 6 13.33 -3.34 3.12
CA ILE A 6 13.04 -2.77 1.79
C ILE A 6 12.06 -1.61 1.91
N SER A 7 10.95 -1.79 2.64
CA SER A 7 9.93 -0.74 2.78
C SER A 7 10.47 0.52 3.49
N ILE A 8 11.30 0.35 4.52
CA ILE A 8 11.90 1.45 5.28
C ILE A 8 12.95 2.18 4.45
N ILE A 9 13.87 1.44 3.81
CA ILE A 9 14.93 2.03 2.99
C ILE A 9 14.33 2.77 1.80
N PHE A 10 13.36 2.16 1.11
CA PHE A 10 12.72 2.78 -0.03
C PHE A 10 11.96 4.06 0.37
N ALA A 11 11.15 4.02 1.43
CA ALA A 11 10.46 5.21 1.91
C ALA A 11 11.42 6.30 2.41
N GLY A 12 12.49 5.91 3.11
CA GLY A 12 13.53 6.82 3.58
C GLY A 12 14.29 7.49 2.43
N PHE A 13 14.65 6.72 1.40
CA PHE A 13 15.30 7.24 0.20
C PHE A 13 14.42 8.27 -0.52
N ILE A 14 13.15 7.93 -0.81
CA ILE A 14 12.24 8.87 -1.47
C ILE A 14 12.02 10.13 -0.62
N THR A 15 11.89 9.97 0.71
CA THR A 15 11.74 11.11 1.63
C THR A 15 12.97 12.01 1.59
N TYR A 16 14.17 11.43 1.62
CA TYR A 16 15.42 12.17 1.53
C TYR A 16 15.54 12.92 0.20
N THR A 17 15.28 12.25 -0.92
CA THR A 17 15.34 12.84 -2.28
C THR A 17 14.29 13.93 -2.49
N ALA A 18 13.08 13.76 -1.96
CA ALA A 18 12.02 14.75 -2.05
C ALA A 18 12.31 15.99 -1.20
N TRP A 19 12.98 15.82 -0.05
CA TRP A 19 13.22 16.88 0.94
C TRP A 19 11.90 17.57 1.34
N PRO A 20 11.03 16.91 2.12
CA PRO A 20 9.73 17.46 2.50
C PRO A 20 9.88 18.85 3.13
N GLY A 21 9.09 19.81 2.66
CA GLY A 21 9.19 21.22 3.06
C GLY A 21 9.95 22.11 2.07
N SER A 22 10.74 21.56 1.14
CA SER A 22 11.33 22.33 0.02
C SER A 22 10.27 22.96 -0.88
N SER A 23 9.12 22.28 -1.05
CA SER A 23 7.99 22.76 -1.83
C SER A 23 6.72 22.06 -1.36
N LEU A 24 5.56 22.55 -1.81
CA LEU A 24 4.32 21.84 -1.58
C LEU A 24 4.30 20.50 -2.32
N PHE A 25 4.94 20.43 -3.49
CA PHE A 25 5.08 19.20 -4.26
C PHE A 25 5.89 18.14 -3.50
N SER A 26 6.97 18.48 -2.78
CA SER A 26 7.83 17.47 -2.13
C SER A 26 7.13 16.65 -1.05
N TRP A 27 6.04 17.16 -0.48
CA TRP A 27 5.18 16.38 0.42
C TRP A 27 4.44 15.25 -0.30
N HIS A 28 4.12 15.38 -1.59
CA HIS A 28 3.41 14.36 -2.33
C HIS A 28 4.18 13.03 -2.44
N PRO A 29 5.37 12.95 -3.07
CA PRO A 29 6.10 11.69 -3.19
C PRO A 29 6.52 11.13 -1.81
N THR A 30 6.80 12.01 -0.84
CA THR A 30 7.09 11.63 0.55
C THR A 30 5.92 10.89 1.19
N LEU A 31 4.75 11.55 1.28
CA LEU A 31 3.59 11.01 1.97
C LEU A 31 3.00 9.81 1.24
N MET A 32 2.98 9.82 -0.10
CA MET A 32 2.50 8.67 -0.88
C MET A 32 3.39 7.44 -0.67
N THR A 33 4.71 7.59 -0.67
CA THR A 33 5.62 6.46 -0.46
C THR A 33 5.51 5.91 0.96
N ILE A 34 5.44 6.79 1.97
CA ILE A 34 5.23 6.38 3.36
C ILE A 34 3.90 5.62 3.50
N ALA A 35 2.82 6.12 2.90
CA ALA A 35 1.50 5.50 3.01
C ALA A 35 1.47 4.11 2.34
N PHE A 36 1.88 4.00 1.08
CA PHE A 36 1.68 2.80 0.29
C PHE A 36 2.82 1.77 0.41
N ALA A 37 4.07 2.22 0.36
CA ALA A 37 5.21 1.29 0.40
C ALA A 37 5.57 0.87 1.82
N LEU A 38 5.40 1.76 2.81
CA LEU A 38 5.68 1.46 4.21
C LEU A 38 4.42 1.05 4.96
N LEU A 39 3.53 1.99 5.30
CA LEU A 39 2.43 1.73 6.23
C LEU A 39 1.47 0.63 5.75
N MET A 40 0.98 0.70 4.51
CA MET A 40 0.07 -0.30 3.96
C MET A 40 0.74 -1.69 3.86
N CYS A 41 2.00 -1.74 3.42
CA CYS A 41 2.77 -2.99 3.38
C CYS A 41 2.85 -3.61 4.78
N GLN A 42 3.22 -2.81 5.78
CA GLN A 42 3.32 -3.27 7.16
C GLN A 42 1.98 -3.73 7.73
N ALA A 43 0.90 -3.02 7.44
CA ALA A 43 -0.44 -3.38 7.88
C ALA A 43 -0.85 -4.79 7.39
N VAL A 44 -0.45 -5.16 6.18
CA VAL A 44 -0.70 -6.51 5.64
C VAL A 44 0.24 -7.53 6.26
N MET A 45 1.53 -7.19 6.38
CA MET A 45 2.56 -8.10 6.91
C MET A 45 2.43 -8.42 8.40
N VAL A 46 1.58 -7.72 9.16
CA VAL A 46 1.18 -8.09 10.53
C VAL A 46 0.65 -9.53 10.61
N PHE A 47 0.00 -10.03 9.55
CA PHE A 47 -0.52 -11.40 9.50
C PHE A 47 0.50 -12.45 9.06
N SER A 48 1.70 -12.03 8.66
CA SER A 48 2.77 -12.95 8.24
C SER A 48 3.29 -13.78 9.42
N PRO A 49 3.66 -15.06 9.21
CA PRO A 49 4.37 -15.85 10.22
C PRO A 49 5.74 -15.24 10.60
N TYR A 50 6.30 -14.41 9.73
CA TYR A 50 7.56 -13.69 9.95
C TYR A 50 7.36 -12.28 10.51
N SER A 51 6.16 -11.97 11.01
CA SER A 51 5.88 -10.67 11.63
C SER A 51 6.60 -10.50 12.97
N ILE A 52 6.98 -9.27 13.31
CA ILE A 52 7.38 -8.93 14.69
C ILE A 52 6.24 -9.22 15.69
N PHE A 53 4.99 -9.19 15.22
CA PHE A 53 3.80 -9.56 15.98
C PHE A 53 3.45 -11.05 15.86
N LYS A 54 4.39 -11.94 15.49
CA LYS A 54 4.08 -13.37 15.25
C LYS A 54 3.35 -14.05 16.41
N ALA A 55 3.70 -13.73 17.65
CA ALA A 55 3.11 -14.27 18.87
C ALA A 55 1.76 -13.64 19.26
N ALA A 56 1.39 -12.51 18.64
CA ALA A 56 0.12 -11.86 18.92
C ALA A 56 -1.06 -12.69 18.39
N ASP A 57 -2.16 -12.67 19.14
CA ASP A 57 -3.39 -13.33 18.75
C ASP A 57 -4.05 -12.67 17.53
N ARG A 58 -5.03 -13.34 16.93
CA ARG A 58 -5.66 -12.83 15.69
C ARG A 58 -6.40 -11.51 15.94
N LYS A 59 -6.96 -11.30 17.13
CA LYS A 59 -7.66 -10.06 17.49
C LYS A 59 -6.69 -8.88 17.50
N SER A 60 -5.54 -9.00 18.19
CA SER A 60 -4.52 -7.96 18.23
C SER A 60 -3.92 -7.66 16.86
N LYS A 61 -3.65 -8.71 16.06
CA LYS A 61 -3.19 -8.54 14.67
C LYS A 61 -4.20 -7.78 13.81
N THR A 62 -5.49 -8.09 13.97
CA THR A 62 -6.56 -7.39 13.26
C THR A 62 -6.65 -5.94 13.71
N GLN A 63 -6.47 -5.66 15.00
CA GLN A 63 -6.45 -4.30 15.53
C GLN A 63 -5.31 -3.47 14.94
N TRP A 64 -4.10 -3.99 14.96
CA TRP A 64 -2.95 -3.32 14.35
C TRP A 64 -3.13 -3.12 12.85
N HIS A 65 -3.68 -4.11 12.14
CA HIS A 65 -3.96 -3.99 10.71
C HIS A 65 -4.83 -2.76 10.40
N TRP A 66 -6.01 -2.61 11.02
CA TRP A 66 -6.88 -1.49 10.68
C TRP A 66 -6.36 -0.15 11.20
N ILE A 67 -5.66 -0.11 12.35
CA ILE A 67 -5.04 1.14 12.86
C ILE A 67 -3.99 1.66 11.87
N VAL A 68 -3.08 0.77 11.43
CA VAL A 68 -2.01 1.16 10.49
C VAL A 68 -2.61 1.49 9.11
N MET A 69 -3.69 0.82 8.70
CA MET A 69 -4.43 1.20 7.49
C MET A 69 -5.04 2.59 7.59
N ILE A 70 -5.67 2.98 8.71
CA ILE A 70 -6.17 4.35 8.90
C ILE A 70 -5.03 5.36 8.83
N ALA A 71 -3.89 5.06 9.46
CA ALA A 71 -2.70 5.91 9.34
C ALA A 71 -2.27 6.07 7.88
N ALA A 72 -2.18 4.97 7.10
CA ALA A 72 -1.88 5.03 5.67
C ALA A 72 -2.91 5.86 4.89
N MET A 73 -4.21 5.73 5.19
CA MET A 73 -5.27 6.51 4.56
C MET A 73 -5.12 8.01 4.82
N VAL A 74 -4.84 8.41 6.07
CA VAL A 74 -4.65 9.81 6.43
C VAL A 74 -3.37 10.36 5.78
N THR A 75 -2.26 9.62 5.83
CA THR A 75 -1.00 10.02 5.22
C THR A 75 -1.14 10.21 3.70
N SER A 76 -1.74 9.26 3.00
CA SER A 76 -1.97 9.36 1.55
C SER A 76 -2.98 10.45 1.18
N GLY A 77 -4.02 10.67 2.00
CA GLY A 77 -4.93 11.81 1.86
C GLY A 77 -4.20 13.15 1.94
N GLY A 78 -3.27 13.30 2.88
CA GLY A 78 -2.37 14.45 2.95
C GLY A 78 -1.50 14.59 1.70
N GLY A 79 -0.93 13.49 1.20
CA GLY A 79 -0.16 13.47 -0.04
C GLY A 79 -0.99 13.86 -1.28
N LEU A 80 -2.27 13.50 -1.34
CA LEU A 80 -3.16 13.88 -2.43
C LEU A 80 -3.52 15.37 -2.33
N ALA A 81 -3.83 15.84 -1.13
CA ALA A 81 -4.17 17.25 -0.88
C ALA A 81 -3.02 18.18 -1.30
N THR A 82 -1.77 17.82 -0.98
CA THR A 82 -0.60 18.64 -1.33
C THR A 82 -0.41 18.74 -2.84
N ILE A 83 -0.53 17.65 -3.60
CA ILE A 83 -0.39 17.71 -5.07
C ILE A 83 -1.56 18.44 -5.74
N VAL A 84 -2.79 18.25 -5.25
CA VAL A 84 -3.98 18.93 -5.77
C VAL A 84 -3.86 20.43 -5.55
N TYR A 85 -3.50 20.85 -4.34
CA TYR A 85 -3.33 22.26 -4.02
C TYR A 85 -2.12 22.87 -4.75
N ASN A 86 -1.03 22.12 -4.91
CA ASN A 86 0.11 22.56 -5.71
C ASN A 86 -0.27 22.82 -7.16
N LYS A 87 -1.02 21.92 -7.80
CA LYS A 87 -1.49 22.10 -9.17
C LYS A 87 -2.46 23.26 -9.30
N TYR A 88 -3.38 23.41 -8.34
CA TYR A 88 -4.30 24.55 -8.28
C TYR A 88 -3.56 25.89 -8.27
N ARG A 89 -2.57 26.07 -7.37
CA ARG A 89 -1.79 27.32 -7.30
C ARG A 89 -0.99 27.64 -8.57
N ASN A 90 -0.64 26.62 -9.35
CA ASN A 90 0.14 26.78 -10.58
C ASN A 90 -0.72 26.72 -11.85
N GLY A 91 -2.06 26.73 -11.75
CA GLY A 91 -2.95 26.65 -12.91
C GLY A 91 -2.79 25.37 -13.74
N ALA A 92 -2.24 24.31 -13.16
CA ALA A 92 -1.94 23.06 -13.87
C ALA A 92 -3.15 22.11 -13.84
N SER A 93 -3.36 21.37 -14.93
CA SER A 93 -4.42 20.37 -15.02
C SER A 93 -4.22 19.19 -14.05
N HIS A 94 -5.33 18.63 -13.58
CA HIS A 94 -5.35 17.50 -12.65
C HIS A 94 -5.62 16.18 -13.37
N PHE A 95 -5.02 15.10 -12.87
CA PHE A 95 -5.31 13.71 -13.28
C PHE A 95 -5.17 13.41 -14.78
N THR A 96 -4.31 14.14 -15.50
CA THR A 96 -4.09 13.96 -16.95
C THR A 96 -3.06 12.89 -17.32
N THR A 97 -2.29 12.39 -16.34
CA THR A 97 -1.27 11.35 -16.56
C THR A 97 -1.75 10.00 -16.06
N TRP A 98 -1.16 8.91 -16.58
CA TRP A 98 -1.41 7.57 -16.07
C TRP A 98 -1.14 7.45 -14.57
N HIS A 99 -0.05 8.06 -14.07
CA HIS A 99 0.22 8.15 -12.64
C HIS A 99 -0.93 8.81 -11.87
N GLY A 100 -1.41 9.98 -12.35
CA GLY A 100 -2.51 10.70 -11.71
C GLY A 100 -3.82 9.93 -11.70
N LEU A 101 -4.17 9.28 -12.82
CA LEU A 101 -5.41 8.50 -12.96
C LEU A 101 -5.37 7.22 -12.10
N ILE A 102 -4.32 6.40 -12.24
CA ILE A 102 -4.18 5.16 -11.46
C ILE A 102 -4.04 5.47 -9.97
N GLY A 103 -3.34 6.55 -9.61
CA GLY A 103 -3.27 7.04 -8.24
C GLY A 103 -4.65 7.38 -7.67
N LEU A 104 -5.47 8.15 -8.40
CA LEU A 104 -6.82 8.49 -7.96
C LEU A 104 -7.72 7.25 -7.83
N ILE A 105 -7.69 6.35 -8.81
CA ILE A 105 -8.43 5.07 -8.75
C ILE A 105 -8.01 4.28 -7.51
N THR A 106 -6.71 4.17 -7.24
CA THR A 106 -6.18 3.48 -6.05
C THR A 106 -6.70 4.11 -4.77
N MET A 107 -6.79 5.45 -4.72
CA MET A 107 -7.28 6.16 -3.53
C MET A 107 -8.76 5.90 -3.25
N ILE A 108 -9.58 5.97 -4.29
CA ILE A 108 -11.01 5.64 -4.18
C ILE A 108 -11.18 4.17 -3.79
N TYR A 109 -10.43 3.26 -4.43
CA TYR A 109 -10.46 1.84 -4.13
C TYR A 109 -10.11 1.60 -2.66
N MET A 110 -9.03 2.19 -2.16
CA MET A 110 -8.61 2.01 -0.77
C MET A 110 -9.72 2.39 0.23
N CYS A 111 -10.51 3.44 -0.03
CA CYS A 111 -11.69 3.76 0.78
C CYS A 111 -12.71 2.62 0.77
N CYS A 112 -13.09 2.12 -0.42
CA CYS A 112 -14.01 0.99 -0.57
C CYS A 112 -13.48 -0.28 0.11
N GLN A 113 -12.19 -0.57 -0.05
CA GLN A 113 -11.52 -1.72 0.55
C GLN A 113 -11.53 -1.65 2.09
N SER A 114 -11.30 -0.47 2.66
CA SER A 114 -11.38 -0.24 4.10
C SER A 114 -12.81 -0.41 4.61
N SER A 115 -13.83 0.10 3.91
CA SER A 115 -15.23 -0.15 4.25
C SER A 115 -15.57 -1.65 4.22
N GLY A 116 -15.07 -2.38 3.22
CA GLY A 116 -15.18 -3.85 3.18
C GLY A 116 -14.51 -4.54 4.36
N GLY A 117 -13.38 -4.01 4.84
CA GLY A 117 -12.73 -4.45 6.08
C GLY A 117 -13.57 -4.19 7.32
N THR A 118 -14.27 -3.06 7.41
CA THR A 118 -15.21 -2.77 8.49
C THR A 118 -16.37 -3.76 8.51
N LEU A 119 -16.92 -4.14 7.35
CA LEU A 119 -17.99 -5.16 7.26
C LEU A 119 -17.54 -6.53 7.79
N LEU A 120 -16.25 -6.88 7.69
CA LEU A 120 -15.71 -8.10 8.30
C LEU A 120 -15.73 -8.06 9.83
N LEU A 121 -15.48 -6.89 10.43
CA LEU A 121 -15.55 -6.70 11.89
C LEU A 121 -17.00 -6.84 12.39
N TYR A 122 -17.95 -6.35 11.60
CA TYR A 122 -19.38 -6.39 11.91
C TYR A 122 -20.14 -7.43 11.06
N HIS A 123 -19.54 -8.62 10.86
CA HIS A 123 -20.11 -9.69 10.02
C HIS A 123 -21.56 -10.05 10.37
N ASN A 124 -21.95 -9.88 11.64
CA ASN A 124 -23.34 -10.09 12.09
C ASN A 124 -24.39 -9.34 11.26
N LEU A 125 -24.03 -8.22 10.64
CA LEU A 125 -24.92 -7.43 9.77
C LEU A 125 -25.21 -8.12 8.43
N VAL A 126 -24.31 -8.97 7.95
CA VAL A 126 -24.36 -9.58 6.60
C VAL A 126 -24.29 -11.11 6.60
N LYS A 127 -24.28 -11.73 7.79
CA LYS A 127 -24.10 -13.18 7.97
C LYS A 127 -25.12 -14.06 7.25
N LYS A 128 -26.30 -13.52 6.92
CA LYS A 128 -27.35 -14.23 6.16
C LYS A 128 -27.02 -14.34 4.66
N PHE A 129 -26.18 -13.46 4.13
CA PHE A 129 -25.90 -13.35 2.70
C PHE A 129 -24.56 -13.96 2.32
N VAL A 130 -23.52 -13.77 3.15
CA VAL A 130 -22.15 -14.23 2.83
C VAL A 130 -21.48 -14.85 4.06
N LYS A 131 -20.80 -15.99 3.85
CA LYS A 131 -20.03 -16.66 4.91
C LYS A 131 -18.78 -15.84 5.23
N LEU A 132 -18.41 -15.79 6.51
CA LEU A 132 -17.25 -15.04 6.97
C LEU A 132 -15.94 -15.48 6.29
N LYS A 133 -15.80 -16.78 5.99
CA LYS A 133 -14.63 -17.31 5.27
C LYS A 133 -14.49 -16.71 3.87
N ASP A 134 -15.60 -16.57 3.15
CA ASP A 134 -15.63 -16.10 1.77
C ASP A 134 -15.37 -14.59 1.75
N MET A 135 -15.97 -13.84 2.69
CA MET A 135 -15.67 -12.42 2.85
C MET A 135 -14.19 -12.16 3.16
N LYS A 136 -13.56 -12.98 4.01
CA LYS A 136 -12.12 -12.85 4.33
C LYS A 136 -11.27 -13.09 3.08
N MET A 137 -11.62 -14.07 2.28
CA MET A 137 -10.95 -14.37 1.00
C MET A 137 -11.14 -13.22 -0.01
N TYR A 138 -12.36 -12.70 -0.17
CA TYR A 138 -12.65 -11.56 -1.05
C TYR A 138 -11.91 -10.30 -0.60
N HIS A 139 -11.92 -9.98 0.70
CA HIS A 139 -11.17 -8.84 1.22
C HIS A 139 -9.67 -9.00 0.97
N ALA A 140 -9.10 -10.19 1.21
CA ALA A 140 -7.68 -10.43 0.99
C ALA A 140 -7.29 -10.33 -0.50
N THR A 141 -8.05 -10.94 -1.40
CA THR A 141 -7.78 -10.92 -2.85
C THR A 141 -8.00 -9.54 -3.47
N SER A 142 -9.09 -8.86 -3.10
CA SER A 142 -9.35 -7.45 -3.44
C SER A 142 -8.24 -6.52 -2.93
N GLY A 143 -7.78 -6.74 -1.69
CA GLY A 143 -6.69 -5.99 -1.09
C GLY A 143 -5.36 -6.19 -1.82
N LEU A 144 -5.06 -7.41 -2.28
CA LEU A 144 -3.90 -7.68 -3.12
C LEU A 144 -3.97 -6.89 -4.43
N PHE A 145 -5.11 -6.92 -5.11
CA PHE A 145 -5.29 -6.19 -6.37
C PHE A 145 -5.11 -4.67 -6.18
N MET A 146 -5.68 -4.11 -5.11
CA MET A 146 -5.48 -2.71 -4.74
C MET A 146 -4.01 -2.39 -4.45
N TYR A 147 -3.28 -3.29 -3.77
CA TYR A 147 -1.84 -3.14 -3.54
C TYR A 147 -1.04 -3.18 -4.85
N MET A 148 -1.43 -4.01 -5.83
CA MET A 148 -0.81 -4.01 -7.17
C MET A 148 -1.00 -2.67 -7.90
N LEU A 149 -2.20 -2.07 -7.80
CA LEU A 149 -2.45 -0.72 -8.34
C LEU A 149 -1.61 0.35 -7.64
N ALA A 150 -1.45 0.26 -6.31
CA ALA A 150 -0.59 1.15 -5.55
C ALA A 150 0.88 1.02 -6.00
N SER A 151 1.39 -0.20 -6.15
CA SER A 151 2.75 -0.46 -6.67
C SER A 151 2.93 0.07 -8.08
N ALA A 152 1.96 -0.14 -8.97
CA ALA A 152 1.98 0.41 -10.32
C ALA A 152 1.99 1.95 -10.31
N SER A 153 1.18 2.57 -9.45
CA SER A 153 1.16 4.03 -9.27
C SER A 153 2.50 4.59 -8.79
N LEU A 154 3.15 3.93 -7.83
CA LEU A 154 4.49 4.30 -7.35
C LEU A 154 5.53 4.23 -8.47
N VAL A 155 5.53 3.17 -9.27
CA VAL A 155 6.43 3.02 -10.43
C VAL A 155 6.13 4.10 -11.48
N LEU A 156 4.86 4.35 -11.81
CA LEU A 156 4.47 5.43 -12.72
C LEU A 156 4.92 6.82 -12.22
N GLY A 157 4.96 7.04 -10.90
CA GLY A 157 5.48 8.26 -10.30
C GLY A 157 6.98 8.47 -10.57
N MET A 158 7.75 7.38 -10.73
CA MET A 158 9.18 7.44 -11.06
C MET A 158 9.45 7.84 -12.52
N TYR A 159 8.43 7.76 -13.38
CA TYR A 159 8.51 8.30 -14.74
C TYR A 159 8.15 9.79 -14.80
N SER A 160 7.84 10.44 -13.68
CA SER A 160 7.67 11.90 -13.65
C SER A 160 8.98 12.62 -14.00
N SER A 161 8.86 13.82 -14.59
CA SER A 161 10.02 14.67 -14.91
C SER A 161 10.87 14.98 -13.68
N TRP A 162 10.23 15.22 -12.54
CA TRP A 162 10.94 15.45 -11.28
C TRP A 162 11.81 14.24 -10.90
N PHE A 163 11.25 13.03 -10.87
CA PHE A 163 12.00 11.86 -10.41
C PHE A 163 13.15 11.52 -11.35
N GLN A 164 12.91 11.57 -12.67
CA GLN A 164 13.94 11.31 -13.68
C GLN A 164 15.07 12.36 -13.66
N ALA A 165 14.79 13.59 -13.21
CA ALA A 165 15.81 14.63 -13.08
C ALA A 165 16.75 14.42 -11.88
N VAL A 166 16.28 13.76 -10.81
CA VAL A 166 17.02 13.66 -9.53
C VAL A 166 17.51 12.24 -9.22
N VAL A 167 16.93 11.19 -9.82
CA VAL A 167 17.32 9.78 -9.64
C VAL A 167 17.60 9.17 -11.01
N THR A 168 18.86 8.80 -11.27
CA THR A 168 19.31 8.28 -12.57
C THR A 168 20.15 7.00 -12.44
N GLY A 169 20.41 6.35 -13.57
CA GLY A 169 21.22 5.13 -13.65
C GLY A 169 20.69 4.00 -12.76
N THR A 170 21.61 3.28 -12.10
CA THR A 170 21.28 2.11 -11.27
C THR A 170 20.27 2.42 -10.16
N SER A 171 20.35 3.61 -9.56
CA SER A 171 19.46 4.00 -8.45
C SER A 171 17.99 4.05 -8.88
N TRP A 172 17.71 4.42 -10.14
CA TRP A 172 16.36 4.44 -10.70
C TRP A 172 15.78 3.03 -10.78
N TYR A 173 16.55 2.06 -11.32
CA TYR A 173 16.10 0.67 -11.44
C TYR A 173 15.91 0.00 -10.07
N VAL A 174 16.78 0.31 -9.12
CA VAL A 174 16.62 -0.15 -7.73
C VAL A 174 15.30 0.37 -7.16
N CYS A 175 15.02 1.67 -7.29
CA CYS A 175 13.76 2.25 -6.83
C CYS A 175 12.54 1.60 -7.50
N ALA A 176 12.57 1.44 -8.83
CA ALA A 176 11.46 0.84 -9.58
C ALA A 176 11.22 -0.63 -9.20
N SER A 177 12.26 -1.36 -8.79
CA SER A 177 12.14 -2.74 -8.33
C SER A 177 11.48 -2.87 -6.95
N CYS A 178 11.61 -1.86 -6.08
CA CYS A 178 11.12 -1.93 -4.70
C CYS A 178 9.59 -2.14 -4.60
N PRO A 179 8.71 -1.36 -5.27
CA PRO A 179 7.28 -1.61 -5.25
C PRO A 179 6.88 -3.01 -5.75
N GLY A 180 7.60 -3.55 -6.74
CA GLY A 180 7.41 -4.89 -7.26
C GLY A 180 7.78 -5.98 -6.24
N LEU A 181 8.95 -5.86 -5.60
CA LEU A 181 9.39 -6.78 -4.56
C LEU A 181 8.44 -6.78 -3.35
N LEU A 182 8.00 -5.60 -2.91
CA LEU A 182 7.03 -5.48 -1.82
C LEU A 182 5.69 -6.13 -2.20
N ALA A 183 5.23 -5.96 -3.44
CA ALA A 183 4.02 -6.61 -3.93
C ALA A 183 4.14 -8.14 -3.95
N LEU A 184 5.30 -8.68 -4.30
CA LEU A 184 5.57 -10.12 -4.23
C LEU A 184 5.51 -10.65 -2.78
N PHE A 185 6.05 -9.92 -1.81
CA PHE A 185 5.93 -10.31 -0.40
C PHE A 185 4.47 -10.31 0.09
N VAL A 186 3.70 -9.28 -0.28
CA VAL A 186 2.27 -9.18 0.03
C VAL A 186 1.49 -10.32 -0.64
N MET A 187 1.74 -10.57 -1.92
CA MET A 187 1.15 -11.68 -2.66
C MET A 187 1.45 -13.01 -1.98
N ASN A 188 2.71 -13.28 -1.66
CA ASN A 188 3.12 -14.52 -0.98
C ASN A 188 2.44 -14.69 0.39
N GLN A 189 2.29 -13.60 1.16
CA GLN A 189 1.58 -13.63 2.43
C GLN A 189 0.11 -14.04 2.24
N ILE A 190 -0.56 -13.45 1.25
CA ILE A 190 -1.98 -13.69 0.98
C ILE A 190 -2.20 -15.10 0.42
N THR A 191 -1.42 -15.52 -0.57
CA THR A 191 -1.53 -16.85 -1.17
C THR A 191 -1.23 -17.95 -0.15
N THR A 192 -0.19 -17.80 0.67
CA THR A 192 0.14 -18.79 1.72
C THR A 192 -0.96 -18.89 2.79
N ALA A 193 -1.69 -17.80 3.05
CA ALA A 193 -2.75 -17.77 4.06
C ALA A 193 -4.08 -18.36 3.58
N TYR A 194 -4.37 -18.32 2.27
CA TYR A 194 -5.68 -18.67 1.72
C TYR A 194 -5.66 -19.82 0.71
N LEU A 195 -4.52 -20.16 0.09
CA LEU A 195 -4.44 -21.32 -0.81
C LEU A 195 -4.36 -22.63 -0.01
N PRO A 196 -5.00 -23.70 -0.50
CA PRO A 196 -4.86 -25.03 0.09
C PRO A 196 -3.41 -25.48 0.07
N LYS A 197 -2.93 -26.04 1.19
CA LYS A 197 -1.64 -26.73 1.21
C LYS A 197 -1.82 -28.11 0.56
N PRO A 198 -0.86 -28.60 -0.25
CA PRO A 198 -0.85 -29.98 -0.68
C PRO A 198 -0.94 -30.90 0.54
N ALA A 199 -1.74 -31.98 0.45
CA ALA A 199 -1.82 -32.96 1.51
C ALA A 199 -0.41 -33.51 1.79
N GLN A 200 0.08 -33.40 3.03
CA GLN A 200 1.30 -34.09 3.40
C GLN A 200 1.01 -35.60 3.38
N PRO A 201 1.82 -36.41 2.67
CA PRO A 201 1.70 -37.86 2.77
C PRO A 201 1.90 -38.25 4.23
N ARG A 202 0.99 -39.08 4.76
CA ARG A 202 1.17 -39.68 6.08
C ARG A 202 2.41 -40.57 5.99
N MET A 203 3.47 -40.23 6.72
CA MET A 203 4.58 -41.13 6.97
C MET A 203 4.18 -42.16 8.02
#